data_AF-A0A191HT28-F1
#
_entry.id   AF-A0A191HT28-F1
#
_cell.length_a   1.000
_cell.length_b   1.000
_cell.length_c   1.000
_cell.angle_alpha   90.00
_cell.angle_beta   90.00
_cell.angle_gamma   90.00
#
_symmetry.space_group_name_H-M   'P 1'
#
loop_
_entity.id
_entity.type
_entity.pdbx_description
1 polymer ?
#
loop_
_entity_poly.entity_id
_entity_poly.type
_entity_poly.pdbx_seq_one_letter_code
_entity_poly.pdbx_strand_id
1 'polypeptide(L)'
;MKRDLKEVQIIDTREKDEYDGAVKYGEKIGGHIPEAINIPFSTLFNDNGTLKSNSDIETILTEAGITKDKKVVSYCTAGIRSAYMTIVLEMLGYSDSLNYDDSFYSWAASSSSEVIK
;
A
#
# COMPACT_ATOMS: atom_id res chain seq x y z
N MET A 1 -7.97 1.71 20.34
CA MET A 1 -7.48 3.01 19.83
C MET A 1 -7.82 3.07 18.35
N LYS A 2 -8.98 3.63 17.98
CA LYS A 2 -9.29 3.90 16.57
C LYS A 2 -8.37 5.05 16.15
N ARG A 3 -7.23 4.74 15.52
CA ARG A 3 -6.35 5.77 14.93
C ARG A 3 -7.14 6.39 13.78
N ASP A 4 -7.18 7.71 13.71
CA ASP A 4 -7.90 8.44 12.67
C ASP A 4 -7.20 8.20 11.32
N LEU A 5 -7.80 7.35 10.48
CA LEU A 5 -7.25 7.00 9.16
C LEU A 5 -7.19 8.23 8.24
N LYS A 6 -7.92 9.31 8.55
CA LYS A 6 -7.96 10.54 7.77
C LYS A 6 -6.65 11.32 7.75
N GLU A 7 -5.77 11.07 8.73
CA GLU A 7 -4.47 11.75 8.86
C GLU A 7 -3.33 10.96 8.21
N VAL A 8 -3.62 9.80 7.60
CA VAL A 8 -2.63 8.87 7.06
C VAL A 8 -2.93 8.59 5.58
N GLN A 9 -1.89 8.59 4.76
CA GLN A 9 -1.98 8.13 3.38
C GLN A 9 -1.72 6.63 3.35
N ILE A 10 -2.73 5.85 2.95
CA ILE A 10 -2.64 4.39 2.96
C ILE A 10 -2.40 3.90 1.54
N ILE A 11 -1.30 3.17 1.32
CA ILE A 11 -0.96 2.60 0.03
C ILE A 11 -1.22 1.09 0.07
N ASP A 12 -2.13 0.63 -0.79
CA ASP A 12 -2.31 -0.78 -1.08
C ASP A 12 -1.41 -1.18 -2.24
N THR A 13 -0.36 -1.96 -1.95
CA THR A 13 0.62 -2.38 -2.96
C THR A 13 0.24 -3.67 -3.69
N ARG A 14 -0.98 -4.18 -3.49
CA ARG A 14 -1.48 -5.38 -4.16
C ARG A 14 -1.87 -5.09 -5.61
N GLU A 15 -2.08 -6.12 -6.39
CA GLU A 15 -2.59 -5.97 -7.76
C GLU A 15 -4.03 -5.44 -7.74
N LYS A 16 -4.46 -4.82 -8.84
CA LYS A 16 -5.76 -4.13 -8.92
C LYS A 16 -6.94 -5.04 -8.59
N ASP A 17 -6.90 -6.29 -9.01
CA ASP A 17 -7.97 -7.24 -8.74
C ASP A 17 -8.03 -7.68 -7.28
N GLU A 18 -6.89 -7.79 -6.58
CA GLU A 18 -6.84 -8.00 -5.13
C GLU A 18 -7.48 -6.81 -4.38
N TYR A 19 -7.18 -5.58 -4.83
CA TYR A 19 -7.77 -4.35 -4.30
C TYR A 19 -9.30 -4.31 -4.51
N ASP A 20 -9.77 -4.68 -5.71
CA ASP A 20 -11.21 -4.77 -6.06
C ASP A 20 -11.93 -5.95 -5.42
N GLY A 21 -11.22 -6.75 -4.63
CA GLY A 21 -11.79 -7.78 -3.77
C GLY A 21 -11.73 -9.21 -4.27
N ALA A 22 -10.81 -9.50 -5.20
CA ALA A 22 -10.39 -10.87 -5.43
C ALA A 22 -9.69 -11.45 -4.19
N VAL A 23 -10.01 -12.69 -3.85
CA VAL A 23 -9.32 -13.49 -2.83
C VAL A 23 -8.39 -14.45 -3.55
N LYS A 24 -7.08 -14.29 -3.37
CA LYS A 24 -6.06 -15.03 -4.13
C LYS A 24 -5.15 -15.89 -3.25
N TYR A 25 -4.92 -15.48 -2.01
CA TYR A 25 -3.92 -16.05 -1.13
C TYR A 25 -4.53 -16.60 0.16
N GLY A 26 -5.85 -16.83 0.17
CA GLY A 26 -6.58 -17.38 1.31
C GLY A 26 -7.02 -16.34 2.32
N GLU A 27 -7.14 -15.08 1.92
CA GLU A 27 -7.74 -14.02 2.72
C GLU A 27 -9.19 -14.38 3.08
N LYS A 28 -9.61 -14.10 4.32
CA LYS A 28 -10.95 -14.46 4.79
C LYS A 28 -12.07 -13.76 3.99
N ILE A 29 -11.83 -12.52 3.59
CA ILE A 29 -12.70 -11.70 2.74
C ILE A 29 -11.85 -10.89 1.77
N GLY A 30 -12.43 -10.54 0.62
CA GLY A 30 -11.81 -9.64 -0.36
C GLY A 30 -12.26 -8.19 -0.18
N GLY A 31 -11.40 -7.28 -0.62
CA GLY A 31 -11.61 -5.84 -0.69
C GLY A 31 -10.29 -5.13 -0.37
N HIS A 32 -10.37 -3.91 0.13
CA HIS A 32 -9.23 -3.12 0.60
C HIS A 32 -9.56 -2.36 1.89
N ILE A 33 -8.53 -1.82 2.55
CA ILE A 33 -8.68 -0.97 3.73
C ILE A 33 -9.33 0.36 3.30
N PRO A 34 -10.29 0.92 4.07
CA PRO A 34 -10.90 2.22 3.75
C PRO A 34 -9.87 3.31 3.48
N GLU A 35 -10.16 4.17 2.49
CA GLU A 35 -9.30 5.28 2.05
C GLU A 35 -7.94 4.87 1.46
N ALA A 36 -7.68 3.56 1.28
CA ALA A 36 -6.45 3.10 0.65
C ALA A 36 -6.40 3.44 -0.84
N ILE A 37 -5.23 3.87 -1.29
CA ILE A 37 -4.94 4.16 -2.70
C ILE A 37 -4.15 2.97 -3.26
N ASN A 38 -4.63 2.40 -4.37
CA ASN A 38 -3.94 1.28 -5.00
C ASN A 38 -2.76 1.76 -5.85
N ILE A 39 -1.56 1.38 -5.43
CA ILE A 39 -0.32 1.55 -6.20
C ILE A 39 0.37 0.20 -6.24
N PRO A 40 0.05 -0.66 -7.22
CA PRO A 40 0.59 -2.02 -7.29
C PRO A 40 2.11 -2.00 -7.24
N PHE A 41 2.71 -2.91 -6.47
CA PHE A 41 4.17 -3.02 -6.36
C PHE A 41 4.87 -3.13 -7.72
N SER A 42 4.23 -3.78 -8.69
CA SER A 42 4.72 -3.92 -10.06
C SER A 42 4.93 -2.58 -10.78
N THR A 43 4.22 -1.50 -10.42
CA THR A 43 4.39 -0.18 -11.05
C THR A 43 5.73 0.47 -10.73
N LEU A 44 6.44 0.01 -9.70
CA LEU A 44 7.77 0.52 -9.33
C LEU A 44 8.86 0.06 -10.30
N PHE A 45 8.59 -0.94 -11.15
CA PHE A 45 9.60 -1.58 -11.97
C PHE A 45 9.46 -1.25 -13.46
N ASN A 46 10.58 -1.24 -14.15
CA ASN A 46 10.63 -1.29 -15.61
C ASN A 46 10.41 -2.72 -16.10
N ASP A 47 10.12 -2.87 -17.39
CA ASP A 47 9.87 -4.19 -18.01
C ASP A 47 11.07 -5.15 -17.90
N ASN A 48 12.27 -4.61 -17.75
CA ASN A 48 13.50 -5.39 -17.54
C ASN A 48 13.74 -5.78 -16.06
N GLY A 49 12.80 -5.47 -15.17
CA GLY A 49 12.87 -5.78 -13.74
C GLY A 49 13.70 -4.84 -12.90
N THR A 50 14.29 -3.77 -13.47
CA THR A 50 14.97 -2.75 -12.66
C THR A 50 13.98 -1.79 -12.03
N LEU A 51 14.35 -1.21 -10.88
CA LEU A 51 13.58 -0.12 -10.28
C LEU A 51 13.52 1.07 -11.25
N LYS A 52 12.36 1.72 -11.33
CA LYS A 52 12.18 2.99 -12.05
C LYS A 52 13.05 4.09 -11.43
N SER A 53 13.26 5.17 -12.19
CA SER A 53 14.01 6.31 -11.66
C SER A 53 13.26 6.95 -10.50
N ASN A 54 13.98 7.64 -9.62
CA ASN A 54 13.36 8.38 -8.51
C ASN A 54 12.31 9.37 -9.00
N SER A 55 12.53 10.02 -10.15
CA SER A 55 11.59 10.98 -10.74
C SER A 55 10.29 10.31 -11.19
N ASP A 56 10.38 9.12 -11.80
CA ASP A 56 9.21 8.41 -12.29
C ASP A 56 8.36 7.90 -11.12
N ILE A 57 9.00 7.38 -10.07
CA ILE A 57 8.30 6.92 -8.87
C ILE A 57 7.67 8.10 -8.12
N GLU A 58 8.38 9.22 -7.98
CA GLU A 58 7.83 10.45 -7.40
C GLU A 58 6.59 10.92 -8.18
N THR A 59 6.60 10.81 -9.51
CA THR A 59 5.45 11.14 -10.36
C THR A 59 4.26 10.22 -10.06
N ILE A 60 4.48 8.90 -10.01
CA ILE A 60 3.44 7.91 -9.66
C ILE A 60 2.81 8.23 -8.30
N LEU A 61 3.63 8.55 -7.30
CA LEU A 61 3.16 8.87 -5.94
C LEU A 61 2.36 10.18 -5.90
N THR A 62 2.88 11.25 -6.51
CA THR A 62 2.25 12.58 -6.48
C THR A 62 0.96 12.63 -7.30
N GLU A 63 0.89 11.95 -8.45
CA GLU A 63 -0.36 11.79 -9.23
C GLU A 63 -1.43 11.02 -8.45
N ALA A 64 -1.01 10.07 -7.62
CA ALA A 64 -1.88 9.35 -6.69
C ALA A 64 -2.24 10.17 -5.43
N GLY A 65 -1.73 11.40 -5.28
CA GLY A 65 -1.98 12.28 -4.13
C GLY A 65 -1.18 11.92 -2.87
N ILE A 66 -0.14 11.10 -3.00
CA ILE A 66 0.78 10.75 -1.91
C ILE A 66 1.82 11.86 -1.79
N THR A 67 1.86 12.53 -0.64
CA THR A 67 2.81 13.62 -0.35
C THR A 67 3.71 13.33 0.85
N LYS A 68 4.85 14.02 0.93
CA LYS A 68 5.90 13.80 1.96
C LYS A 68 5.58 14.44 3.31
N ASP A 69 4.63 15.37 3.36
CA ASP A 69 4.22 16.08 4.57
C ASP A 69 3.27 15.26 5.47
N LYS A 70 2.85 14.08 5.02
CA LYS A 70 1.95 13.19 5.75
C LYS A 70 2.58 11.83 6.00
N LYS A 71 2.09 11.16 7.04
CA LYS A 71 2.40 9.75 7.30
C LYS A 71 1.93 8.88 6.14
N VAL A 72 2.78 7.99 5.67
CA VAL A 72 2.46 7.00 4.64
C VAL A 72 2.50 5.61 5.25
N VAL A 73 1.42 4.84 5.13
CA VAL A 73 1.39 3.43 5.57
C VAL A 73 1.18 2.57 4.35
N SER A 74 2.11 1.68 4.06
CA SER A 74 1.94 0.71 2.97
C SER A 74 1.58 -0.67 3.52
N TYR A 75 0.75 -1.40 2.78
CA TYR A 75 0.40 -2.79 3.09
C TYR A 75 0.25 -3.59 1.80
N CYS A 76 0.37 -4.91 1.90
CA CYS A 76 0.08 -5.83 0.81
C CYS A 76 -0.79 -6.99 1.30
N THR A 77 -0.51 -8.23 0.91
CA THR A 77 -1.16 -9.40 1.51
C THR A 77 -0.55 -9.76 2.85
N ALA A 78 0.79 -9.83 2.92
CA ALA A 78 1.53 -10.35 4.08
C ALA A 78 2.89 -9.61 4.28
N GLY A 79 2.92 -8.30 4.06
CA GLY A 79 4.06 -7.43 4.39
C GLY A 79 5.24 -7.38 3.42
N ILE A 80 5.38 -8.30 2.46
CA ILE A 80 6.57 -8.39 1.59
C ILE A 80 6.65 -7.26 0.56
N ARG A 81 5.61 -7.10 -0.26
CA ARG A 81 5.57 -6.07 -1.32
C ARG A 81 5.57 -4.66 -0.72
N SER A 82 4.88 -4.49 0.41
CA SER A 82 4.80 -3.23 1.15
C SER A 82 6.09 -2.87 1.88
N ALA A 83 6.86 -3.84 2.36
CA ALA A 83 8.20 -3.57 2.89
C ALA A 83 9.10 -2.90 1.83
N TYR A 84 9.07 -3.40 0.59
CA TYR A 84 9.84 -2.81 -0.50
C TYR A 84 9.34 -1.42 -0.87
N MET A 85 8.02 -1.21 -0.98
CA MET A 85 7.43 0.12 -1.18
C MET A 85 7.89 1.10 -0.09
N THR A 86 7.90 0.67 1.18
CA THR A 86 8.34 1.49 2.31
C THR A 86 9.80 1.90 2.17
N ILE A 87 10.70 0.98 1.80
CA ILE A 87 12.11 1.32 1.56
C ILE A 87 12.26 2.34 0.42
N VAL A 88 11.50 2.17 -0.68
CA VAL A 88 11.50 3.13 -1.80
C VAL A 88 11.01 4.51 -1.35
N LEU A 89 9.94 4.57 -0.54
CA LEU A 89 9.43 5.81 0.04
C LEU A 89 10.51 6.50 0.90
N GLU A 90 11.19 5.76 1.78
CA GLU A 90 12.29 6.29 2.60
C GLU A 90 13.43 6.85 1.73
N MET A 91 13.82 6.13 0.66
CA MET A 91 14.84 6.57 -0.29
C MET A 91 14.46 7.85 -1.04
N LEU A 92 13.17 8.09 -1.25
CA LEU A 92 12.63 9.31 -1.87
C LEU A 92 12.42 10.45 -0.86
N GLY A 93 12.66 10.21 0.43
CA GLY A 93 12.55 11.22 1.48
C GLY A 93 11.17 11.32 2.13
N TYR A 94 10.31 10.30 2.00
CA TYR A 94 9.11 10.17 2.82
C TYR A 94 9.52 9.68 4.21
N SER A 95 9.88 10.60 5.09
CA SER A 95 10.51 10.28 6.38
C SER A 95 9.57 9.66 7.42
N ASP A 96 8.24 9.76 7.22
CA ASP A 96 7.22 9.14 8.07
C ASP A 96 6.45 8.04 7.33
N SER A 97 7.20 7.12 6.69
CA SER A 97 6.65 5.93 6.05
C SER A 97 6.75 4.69 6.95
N LEU A 98 5.69 3.88 6.99
CA LEU A 98 5.63 2.64 7.77
C LEU A 98 5.11 1.48 6.93
N ASN A 99 5.66 0.28 7.16
CA ASN A 99 5.10 -0.97 6.65
C ASN A 99 4.11 -1.55 7.67
N TYR A 100 2.86 -1.75 7.26
CA TYR A 100 1.93 -2.61 7.99
C TYR A 100 2.14 -4.06 7.54
N ASP A 101 3.01 -4.75 8.25
CA ASP A 101 3.53 -6.08 7.92
C ASP A 101 2.47 -7.18 8.00
N ASP A 102 1.61 -7.13 9.00
CA ASP A 102 0.42 -7.98 9.16
C ASP A 102 -0.53 -7.90 7.95
N SER A 103 -0.56 -6.73 7.31
CA SER A 103 -1.14 -6.49 5.99
C SER A 103 -2.61 -6.92 5.86
N PHE A 104 -3.11 -7.06 4.62
CA PHE A 104 -4.52 -7.35 4.37
C PHE A 104 -4.97 -8.71 4.90
N TYR A 105 -4.06 -9.69 5.01
CA TYR A 105 -4.42 -11.02 5.53
C TYR A 105 -4.93 -10.94 6.99
N SER A 106 -4.21 -10.22 7.84
CA SER A 106 -4.63 -9.96 9.24
C SER A 106 -5.86 -9.06 9.30
N TRP A 107 -5.87 -7.98 8.50
CA TRP A 107 -6.98 -7.04 8.44
C TRP A 107 -8.31 -7.72 8.07
N ALA A 108 -8.32 -8.56 7.04
CA ALA A 108 -9.49 -9.30 6.58
C ALA A 108 -9.97 -10.36 7.58
N ALA A 109 -9.09 -10.87 8.43
CA ALA A 109 -9.44 -11.87 9.44
C ALA A 109 -10.18 -11.26 10.65
N SER A 110 -9.87 -10.00 10.96
CA SER A 110 -10.40 -9.24 12.10
C SER A 110 -11.89 -8.93 11.96
N SER A 111 -12.69 -9.27 12.97
CA SER A 111 -14.14 -9.00 13.00
C SER A 111 -14.50 -7.53 13.23
N SER A 112 -13.54 -6.69 13.65
CA SER A 112 -13.73 -5.26 13.90
C SER A 112 -13.19 -4.37 12.79
N SER A 113 -12.58 -4.95 11.76
CA SER A 113 -11.98 -4.22 10.65
C SER A 113 -13.01 -3.97 9.54
N GLU A 114 -13.02 -2.75 9.02
CA GLU A 114 -13.86 -2.37 7.88
C GLU A 114 -13.14 -2.68 6.57
N VAL A 115 -13.88 -3.13 5.55
CA VAL A 115 -13.35 -3.46 4.22
C VAL A 115 -14.25 -2.86 3.15
N ILE A 116 -13.65 -2.20 2.17
CA ILE A 116 -14.33 -1.62 0.99
C ILE A 116 -14.09 -2.54 -0.22
N LYS A 117 -15.02 -2.56 -1.17
CA LYS A 117 -14.90 -3.25 -2.46
C LYS A 117 -15.03 -2.25 -3.59
#